data_AF-A0A7S0UPZ5-F1
#
_entry.id   AF-A0A7S0UPZ5-F1
#
_cell.length_a   1.000
_cell.length_b   1.000
_cell.length_c   1.000
_cell.angle_alpha   90.00
_cell.angle_beta   90.00
_cell.angle_gamma   90.00
#
_symmetry.space_group_name_H-M   'P 1'
#
loop_
_entity.id
_entity.type
_entity.pdbx_description
1 polymer ?
#
loop_
_entity_poly.entity_id
_entity_poly.type
_entity_poly.pdbx_seq_one_letter_code
_entity_poly.pdbx_strand_id
1 'polypeptide(L)'
;MYAAFSQKSLNIEECVSSYKTHSSQASDILEELEEKLSRLNTQLNPIYKKAQSLTVADDNIRLVKAAAADLLHYLKIPKKVENVIRQGPTDDLDPFLDGVSSLEDALTYLSPLESRVTAARTAKDRALTLMQKAAELCLEDIEETFRAPPNAKLPTASSLAQKAQDSFNESFWTPSFLILVYDDAFSRASSLVHVILHACAALSPREEEGGRGRIATSTAYSNPRGGGGGA
;
A
#
# COMPACT_ATOMS: atom_id res chain seq x y z
N MET A 1 43.84 5.38 86.07
CA MET A 1 43.10 4.50 85.15
C MET A 1 41.66 5.00 84.89
N TYR A 2 40.90 5.41 85.92
CA TYR A 2 39.53 5.95 85.77
C TYR A 2 39.39 7.23 84.93
N ALA A 3 40.32 8.20 85.06
CA ALA A 3 40.25 9.45 84.29
C ALA A 3 40.38 9.23 82.76
N ALA A 4 41.28 8.34 82.35
CA ALA A 4 41.47 8.00 80.92
C ALA A 4 40.27 7.23 80.35
N PHE A 5 39.58 6.43 81.17
CA PHE A 5 38.36 5.74 80.76
C PHE A 5 37.17 6.72 80.63
N SER A 6 37.02 7.65 81.57
CA SER A 6 36.02 8.72 81.51
C SER A 6 36.22 9.63 80.29
N GLN A 7 37.46 9.97 79.96
CA GLN A 7 37.77 10.80 78.78
C GLN A 7 37.53 10.07 77.46
N LYS A 8 37.82 8.75 77.39
CA LYS A 8 37.45 7.94 76.22
C LYS A 8 35.93 7.82 76.06
N SER A 9 35.18 7.68 77.15
CA SER A 9 33.71 7.66 77.12
C SER A 9 33.15 8.96 76.55
N LEU A 10 33.67 10.12 76.98
CA LEU A 10 33.27 11.43 76.47
C LEU A 10 33.55 11.60 74.96
N ASN A 11 34.73 11.20 74.49
CA ASN A 11 35.06 11.28 73.06
C ASN A 11 34.18 10.35 72.21
N ILE A 12 33.78 9.19 72.74
CA ILE A 12 32.87 8.26 72.05
C ILE A 12 31.46 8.86 71.99
N GLU A 13 30.98 9.48 73.07
CA GLU A 13 29.69 10.18 73.07
C GLU A 13 29.66 11.34 72.07
N GLU A 14 30.75 12.12 71.98
CA GLU A 14 30.90 13.20 70.98
C GLU A 14 30.86 12.65 69.56
N CYS A 15 31.63 11.58 69.26
CA CYS A 15 31.59 10.90 67.96
C CYS A 15 30.19 10.37 67.61
N VAL A 16 29.49 9.77 68.58
CA VAL A 16 28.12 9.26 68.37
C VAL A 16 27.14 10.41 68.14
N SER A 17 27.30 11.53 68.83
CA SER A 17 26.46 12.71 68.63
C SER A 17 26.68 13.33 67.25
N SER A 18 27.93 13.50 66.82
CA SER A 18 28.30 13.99 65.48
C SER A 18 27.80 13.04 64.38
N TYR A 19 27.95 11.72 64.57
CA TYR A 19 27.40 10.74 63.65
C TYR A 19 25.88 10.85 63.53
N LYS A 20 25.16 11.01 64.64
CA LYS A 20 23.70 11.22 64.62
C LYS A 20 23.33 12.50 63.89
N THR A 21 24.06 13.60 64.08
CA THR A 21 23.82 14.85 63.36
C THR A 21 24.05 14.69 61.86
N HIS A 22 25.15 14.08 61.45
CA HIS A 22 25.43 13.83 60.03
C HIS A 22 24.43 12.84 59.40
N SER A 23 24.02 11.81 60.14
CA SER A 23 22.99 10.88 59.70
C SER A 23 21.62 11.57 59.55
N SER A 24 21.29 12.51 60.44
CA SER A 24 20.06 13.32 60.32
C SER A 24 20.13 14.23 59.11
N GLN A 25 21.24 14.96 58.92
CA GLN A 25 21.46 15.82 57.75
C GLN A 25 21.38 15.03 56.44
N ALA A 26 21.94 13.82 56.41
CA ALA A 26 21.84 12.93 55.25
C ALA A 26 20.38 12.51 55.00
N SER A 27 19.60 12.24 56.05
CA SER A 27 18.17 11.94 55.93
C SER A 27 17.39 13.13 55.37
N ASP A 28 17.63 14.33 55.90
CA ASP A 28 16.94 15.56 55.46
C ASP A 28 17.22 15.87 53.98
N ILE A 29 18.46 15.67 53.53
CA ILE A 29 18.85 15.85 52.12
C ILE A 29 18.15 14.82 51.22
N LEU A 30 18.05 13.56 51.65
CA LEU A 30 17.38 12.52 50.89
C LEU A 30 15.88 12.79 50.76
N GLU A 31 15.24 13.26 51.83
CA GLU A 31 13.83 13.65 51.82
C GLU A 31 13.58 14.84 50.88
N GLU A 32 14.43 15.87 50.92
CA GLU A 32 14.33 17.01 50.00
C GLU A 32 14.52 16.59 48.54
N LEU A 33 15.43 15.65 48.29
CA LEU A 33 15.67 15.11 46.95
C LEU A 33 14.49 14.26 46.46
N GLU A 34 13.88 13.47 47.33
CA GLU A 34 12.67 12.72 47.03
C GLU A 34 11.51 13.66 46.68
N GLU A 35 11.31 14.73 47.45
CA GLU A 35 10.27 15.73 47.18
C GLU A 35 10.50 16.41 45.82
N LYS A 36 11.74 16.83 45.54
CA LYS A 36 12.11 17.44 44.26
C LYS A 36 11.90 16.50 43.08
N LEU A 37 12.28 15.22 43.21
CA LEU A 37 12.08 14.21 42.18
C LEU A 37 10.59 13.92 41.96
N SER A 38 9.81 13.83 43.04
CA SER A 38 8.36 13.64 42.96
C SER A 38 7.67 14.80 42.25
N ARG A 39 8.05 16.04 42.60
CA ARG A 39 7.55 17.26 41.93
C ARG A 39 7.95 17.30 40.46
N LEU A 40 9.22 17.00 40.15
CA LEU A 40 9.71 16.94 38.78
C LEU A 40 8.96 15.89 37.97
N ASN A 41 8.76 14.69 38.51
CA ASN A 41 8.01 13.63 37.85
C ASN A 41 6.55 14.03 37.60
N THR A 42 5.92 14.68 38.58
CA THR A 42 4.55 15.21 38.45
C THR A 42 4.46 16.28 37.36
N GLN A 43 5.49 17.11 37.19
CA GLN A 43 5.57 18.11 36.13
C GLN A 43 5.91 17.51 34.76
N LEU A 44 6.76 16.48 34.71
CA LEU A 44 7.25 15.87 33.47
C LEU A 44 6.23 14.91 32.85
N ASN A 45 5.49 14.15 33.65
CA ASN A 45 4.50 13.18 33.18
C ASN A 45 3.47 13.78 32.20
N PRO A 46 2.82 14.94 32.47
CA PRO A 46 1.91 15.54 31.50
C PRO A 46 2.62 16.01 30.23
N ILE A 47 3.89 16.42 30.30
CA ILE A 47 4.69 16.80 29.12
C ILE A 47 4.94 15.56 28.27
N TYR A 48 5.36 14.45 28.87
CA TYR A 48 5.57 13.19 28.16
C TYR A 48 4.29 12.69 27.49
N LYS A 49 3.16 12.70 28.19
CA LYS A 49 1.86 12.34 27.62
C LYS A 49 1.47 13.22 26.44
N LYS A 50 1.68 14.54 26.55
CA LYS A 50 1.42 15.48 25.45
C LYS A 50 2.34 15.21 24.25
N ALA A 51 3.63 15.02 24.50
CA ALA A 51 4.60 14.70 23.45
C ALA A 51 4.21 13.41 22.71
N GLN A 52 3.87 12.35 23.44
CA GLN A 52 3.40 11.10 22.86
C GLN A 52 2.12 11.29 22.04
N SER A 53 1.14 12.04 22.56
CA SER A 53 -0.10 12.34 21.83
C SER A 53 0.16 13.14 20.55
N LEU A 54 1.14 14.05 20.58
CA LEU A 54 1.53 14.86 19.44
C LEU A 54 2.22 14.01 18.38
N THR A 55 3.11 13.09 18.78
CA THR A 55 3.73 12.15 17.85
C THR A 55 2.68 11.29 17.14
N VAL A 56 1.72 10.73 17.89
CA VAL A 56 0.63 9.93 17.31
C VAL A 56 -0.23 10.78 16.37
N ALA A 57 -0.51 12.03 16.73
CA ALA A 57 -1.24 12.95 15.87
C ALA A 57 -0.48 13.27 14.57
N ASP A 58 0.83 13.51 14.64
CA ASP A 58 1.68 13.76 13.47
C ASP A 58 1.72 12.53 12.55
N ASP A 59 1.88 11.34 13.10
CA ASP A 59 1.85 10.09 12.34
C ASP A 59 0.51 9.88 11.63
N ASN A 60 -0.61 10.12 12.34
CA ASN A 60 -1.94 10.04 11.75
C ASN A 60 -2.12 11.05 10.60
N ILE A 61 -1.63 12.29 10.77
CA ILE A 61 -1.67 13.31 9.72
C ILE A 61 -0.87 12.86 8.50
N ARG A 62 0.32 12.29 8.69
CA ARG A 62 1.15 11.78 7.59
C ARG A 62 0.45 10.65 6.83
N LEU A 63 -0.15 9.69 7.56
CA LEU A 63 -0.88 8.57 6.96
C LEU A 63 -2.09 9.05 6.16
N VAL A 64 -2.88 9.97 6.71
CA VAL A 64 -4.05 10.55 6.02
C VAL A 64 -3.60 11.34 4.78
N LYS A 65 -2.51 12.09 4.87
CA LYS A 65 -1.96 12.84 3.73
C LYS A 65 -1.50 11.90 2.61
N ALA A 66 -0.83 10.81 2.94
CA ALA A 66 -0.42 9.80 1.97
C ALA A 66 -1.65 9.17 1.29
N ALA A 67 -2.62 8.70 2.08
CA ALA A 67 -3.85 8.12 1.54
C ALA A 67 -4.64 9.10 0.66
N ALA A 68 -4.68 10.39 1.02
CA ALA A 68 -5.32 11.41 0.21
C ALA A 68 -4.58 11.67 -1.11
N ALA A 69 -3.24 11.62 -1.10
CA ALA A 69 -2.42 11.75 -2.30
C ALA A 69 -2.65 10.57 -3.25
N ASP A 70 -2.71 9.35 -2.72
CA ASP A 70 -2.99 8.12 -3.49
C ASP A 70 -4.39 8.18 -4.10
N LEU A 71 -5.41 8.52 -3.31
CA LEU A 71 -6.77 8.69 -3.81
C LEU A 71 -6.82 9.71 -4.95
N LEU A 72 -6.16 10.87 -4.78
CA LEU A 72 -6.11 11.90 -5.81
C LEU A 72 -5.37 11.42 -7.07
N HIS A 73 -4.35 10.58 -6.93
CA HIS A 73 -3.63 9.98 -8.04
C HIS A 73 -4.59 9.09 -8.87
N TYR A 74 -5.23 8.11 -8.25
CA TYR A 74 -6.14 7.17 -8.93
C TYR A 74 -7.39 7.86 -9.51
N LEU A 75 -7.92 8.90 -8.86
CA LEU A 75 -9.02 9.71 -9.41
C LEU A 75 -8.65 10.44 -10.71
N LYS A 76 -7.36 10.73 -10.93
CA LYS A 76 -6.87 11.44 -12.12
C LYS A 76 -6.51 10.52 -13.27
N ILE A 77 -6.22 9.24 -13.02
CA ILE A 77 -5.81 8.28 -14.06
C ILE A 77 -6.81 8.22 -15.22
N PRO A 78 -8.13 8.08 -15.02
CA PRO A 78 -9.08 7.99 -16.14
C PRO A 78 -9.05 9.21 -17.05
N LYS A 79 -8.74 10.40 -16.51
CA LYS A 79 -8.61 11.63 -17.31
C LYS A 79 -7.28 11.71 -18.07
N LYS A 80 -6.20 11.17 -17.50
CA LYS A 80 -4.88 11.19 -18.13
C LYS A 80 -4.81 10.22 -19.31
N VAL A 81 -5.34 9.02 -19.12
CA VAL A 81 -5.25 7.95 -20.12
C VAL A 81 -6.32 8.07 -21.21
N GLU A 82 -7.40 8.83 -20.98
CA GLU A 82 -8.49 8.98 -21.95
C GLU A 82 -8.02 9.36 -23.36
N ASN A 83 -7.03 10.24 -23.50
CA ASN A 83 -6.52 10.62 -24.83
C ASN A 83 -5.82 9.45 -25.52
N VAL A 84 -5.04 8.67 -24.77
CA VAL A 84 -4.31 7.51 -25.29
C VAL A 84 -5.29 6.41 -25.70
N ILE A 85 -6.27 6.07 -24.85
CA ILE A 85 -7.29 5.07 -25.19
C ILE A 85 -8.12 5.52 -26.39
N ARG A 86 -8.46 6.81 -26.50
CA ARG A 86 -9.24 7.32 -27.66
C ARG A 86 -8.48 7.28 -28.97
N GLN A 87 -7.15 7.35 -28.96
CA GLN A 87 -6.33 7.22 -30.15
C GLN A 87 -6.28 5.78 -30.67
N GLY A 88 -6.59 4.81 -29.81
CA GLY A 88 -6.56 3.39 -30.15
C GLY A 88 -5.14 2.83 -30.17
N PRO A 89 -5.01 1.51 -30.45
CA PRO A 89 -3.71 0.86 -30.57
C PRO A 89 -2.98 1.36 -31.83
N THR A 90 -1.94 2.17 -31.63
CA THR A 90 -1.06 2.64 -32.72
C THR A 90 -0.05 1.57 -33.15
N ASP A 91 0.85 1.89 -34.09
CA ASP A 91 1.98 1.00 -34.44
C ASP A 91 2.83 0.66 -33.21
N ASP A 92 3.00 1.62 -32.31
CA ASP A 92 3.53 1.41 -30.96
C ASP A 92 2.39 1.06 -30.00
N LEU A 93 2.39 -0.18 -29.52
CA LEU A 93 1.35 -0.73 -28.66
C LEU A 93 1.60 -0.43 -27.17
N ASP A 94 2.84 -0.16 -26.78
CA ASP A 94 3.24 -0.03 -25.38
C ASP A 94 2.49 1.09 -24.63
N PRO A 95 2.33 2.32 -25.18
CA PRO A 95 1.61 3.39 -24.50
C PRO A 95 0.14 3.05 -24.25
N PHE A 96 -0.47 2.30 -25.17
CA PHE A 96 -1.85 1.86 -25.06
C PHE A 96 -2.00 0.80 -23.96
N LEU A 97 -1.12 -0.20 -23.93
CA LEU A 97 -1.11 -1.25 -22.91
C LEU A 97 -0.84 -0.69 -21.51
N ASP A 98 0.14 0.22 -21.39
CA ASP A 98 0.43 0.92 -20.13
C ASP A 98 -0.78 1.73 -19.64
N GLY A 99 -1.51 2.33 -20.59
CA GLY A 99 -2.73 3.05 -20.31
C GLY A 99 -3.84 2.16 -19.77
N VAL A 100 -4.06 1.00 -20.40
CA VAL A 100 -5.03 -0.01 -19.96
C VAL A 100 -4.65 -0.57 -18.59
N SER A 101 -3.38 -0.94 -18.39
CA SER A 101 -2.89 -1.44 -17.10
C SER A 101 -3.08 -0.41 -15.98
N SER A 102 -2.77 0.87 -16.24
CA SER A 102 -3.03 1.96 -15.29
C SER A 102 -4.52 2.09 -14.95
N LEU A 103 -5.40 1.86 -15.93
CA LEU A 103 -6.85 1.91 -15.75
C LEU A 103 -7.36 0.75 -14.89
N GLU A 104 -6.78 -0.45 -15.05
CA GLU A 104 -7.05 -1.62 -14.21
C GLU A 104 -6.63 -1.41 -12.76
N ASP A 105 -5.43 -0.86 -12.53
CA ASP A 105 -4.96 -0.50 -11.20
C ASP A 105 -5.89 0.52 -10.54
N ALA A 106 -6.36 1.51 -11.31
CA ALA A 106 -7.33 2.49 -10.83
C ALA A 106 -8.68 1.85 -10.49
N LEU A 107 -9.18 0.91 -11.30
CA LEU A 107 -10.42 0.18 -11.00
C LEU A 107 -10.30 -0.66 -9.74
N THR A 108 -9.16 -1.34 -9.56
CA THR A 108 -8.87 -2.17 -8.39
C THR A 108 -8.83 -1.32 -7.12
N TYR A 109 -8.18 -0.16 -7.17
CA TYR A 109 -8.09 0.77 -6.04
C TYR A 109 -9.44 1.46 -5.72
N LEU A 110 -10.19 1.90 -6.74
CA LEU A 110 -11.41 2.67 -6.56
C LEU A 110 -12.64 1.81 -6.20
N SER A 111 -12.64 0.53 -6.56
CA SER A 111 -13.76 -0.41 -6.28
C SER A 111 -14.17 -0.47 -4.80
N PRO A 112 -13.29 -0.67 -3.81
CA PRO A 112 -13.69 -0.70 -2.41
C PRO A 112 -14.14 0.66 -1.86
N LEU A 113 -13.86 1.76 -2.58
CA LEU A 113 -14.12 3.13 -2.13
C LEU A 113 -15.42 3.72 -2.69
N GLU A 114 -16.08 3.02 -3.62
CA GLU A 114 -17.25 3.54 -4.35
C GLU A 114 -18.44 3.91 -3.44
N SER A 115 -18.64 3.15 -2.36
CA SER A 115 -19.74 3.37 -1.41
C SER A 115 -19.49 4.55 -0.47
N ARG A 116 -18.23 4.96 -0.34
CA ARG A 116 -17.79 5.98 0.62
C ARG A 116 -17.54 7.33 -0.03
N VAL A 117 -17.08 7.33 -1.29
CA VAL A 117 -16.64 8.55 -1.98
C VAL A 117 -17.34 8.66 -3.34
N THR A 118 -18.19 9.66 -3.49
CA THR A 118 -18.92 9.93 -4.75
C THR A 118 -17.96 10.19 -5.91
N ALA A 119 -16.85 10.91 -5.67
CA ALA A 119 -15.82 11.12 -6.67
C ALA A 119 -15.18 9.81 -7.15
N ALA A 120 -14.95 8.85 -6.24
CA ALA A 120 -14.41 7.53 -6.59
C ALA A 120 -15.38 6.75 -7.48
N ARG A 121 -16.68 6.81 -7.17
CA ARG A 121 -17.73 6.24 -8.03
C ARG A 121 -17.70 6.83 -9.43
N THR A 122 -17.73 8.16 -9.55
CA THR A 122 -17.70 8.82 -10.88
C THR A 122 -16.42 8.52 -11.67
N ALA A 123 -15.27 8.40 -10.99
CA ALA A 123 -14.01 8.05 -11.63
C ALA A 123 -13.99 6.58 -12.07
N LYS A 124 -14.54 5.67 -11.25
CA LYS A 124 -14.72 4.25 -11.60
C LYS A 124 -15.64 4.10 -12.81
N ASP A 125 -16.80 4.74 -12.82
CA ASP A 125 -17.74 4.69 -13.93
C ASP A 125 -17.06 5.16 -15.24
N ARG A 126 -16.30 6.26 -15.16
CA ARG A 126 -15.49 6.74 -16.29
C ARG A 126 -14.43 5.71 -16.70
N ALA A 127 -13.74 5.10 -15.75
CA ALA A 127 -12.74 4.07 -16.05
C ALA A 127 -13.37 2.85 -16.74
N LEU A 128 -14.55 2.41 -16.31
CA LEU A 128 -15.28 1.30 -16.94
C LEU A 128 -15.69 1.64 -18.38
N THR A 129 -16.22 2.84 -18.63
CA THR A 129 -16.55 3.27 -20.01
C THR A 129 -15.31 3.37 -20.90
N LEU A 130 -14.16 3.76 -20.36
CA LEU A 130 -12.90 3.77 -21.11
C LEU A 130 -12.37 2.36 -21.36
N MET A 131 -12.50 1.43 -20.40
CA MET A 131 -12.14 0.01 -20.61
C MET A 131 -13.02 -0.65 -21.67
N GLN A 132 -14.33 -0.39 -21.67
CA GLN A 132 -15.25 -0.86 -22.72
C GLN A 132 -14.80 -0.36 -24.09
N LYS A 133 -14.52 0.94 -24.19
CA LYS A 133 -14.02 1.54 -25.43
C LYS A 133 -12.66 0.98 -25.85
N ALA A 134 -11.75 0.74 -24.91
CA ALA A 134 -10.47 0.12 -25.20
C ALA A 134 -10.67 -1.29 -25.78
N ALA A 135 -11.56 -2.10 -25.20
CA ALA A 135 -11.88 -3.43 -25.70
C ALA A 135 -12.49 -3.41 -27.12
N GLU A 136 -13.39 -2.47 -27.40
CA GLU A 136 -13.95 -2.27 -28.75
C GLU A 136 -12.84 -1.94 -29.77
N LEU A 137 -11.94 -1.02 -29.44
CA LEU A 137 -10.82 -0.65 -30.32
C LEU A 137 -9.81 -1.79 -30.50
N CYS A 138 -9.58 -2.60 -29.46
CA CYS A 138 -8.74 -3.80 -29.58
C CYS A 138 -9.36 -4.81 -30.54
N LEU A 139 -10.68 -5.02 -30.49
CA LEU A 139 -11.37 -5.91 -31.41
C LEU A 139 -11.29 -5.40 -32.85
N GLU A 140 -11.49 -4.11 -33.05
CA GLU A 140 -11.36 -3.48 -34.37
C GLU A 140 -9.94 -3.62 -34.94
N ASP A 141 -8.90 -3.40 -34.13
CA ASP A 141 -7.50 -3.55 -34.55
C ASP A 141 -7.13 -5.02 -34.85
N ILE A 142 -7.65 -5.97 -34.06
CA ILE A 142 -7.52 -7.40 -34.34
C ILE A 142 -8.16 -7.71 -35.69
N GLU A 143 -9.40 -7.27 -35.92
CA GLU A 143 -10.10 -7.48 -37.18
C GLU A 143 -9.36 -6.86 -38.36
N GLU A 144 -8.83 -5.64 -38.22
CA GLU A 144 -8.05 -4.98 -39.26
C GLU A 144 -6.73 -5.72 -39.53
N THR A 145 -6.02 -6.16 -38.50
CA THR A 145 -4.78 -6.94 -38.61
C THR A 145 -5.02 -8.26 -39.36
N PHE A 146 -6.17 -8.91 -39.15
CA PHE A 146 -6.54 -10.15 -39.85
C PHE A 146 -7.22 -9.93 -41.20
N ARG A 147 -7.75 -8.73 -41.47
CA ARG A 147 -8.43 -8.36 -42.74
C ARG A 147 -7.47 -7.76 -43.76
N ALA A 148 -6.43 -7.06 -43.31
CA ALA A 148 -5.31 -6.71 -44.16
C ALA A 148 -4.86 -8.03 -44.83
N PRO A 149 -4.78 -8.10 -46.17
CA PRO A 149 -4.30 -9.31 -46.80
C PRO A 149 -2.97 -9.60 -46.13
N PRO A 150 -2.73 -10.83 -45.61
CA PRO A 150 -1.40 -11.19 -45.20
C PRO A 150 -0.53 -10.74 -46.37
N ASN A 151 0.47 -9.90 -46.12
CA ASN A 151 1.46 -9.52 -47.12
C ASN A 151 2.26 -10.80 -47.41
N ALA A 152 1.56 -11.80 -47.95
CA ALA A 152 1.96 -13.12 -48.30
C ALA A 152 2.87 -12.86 -49.48
N LYS A 153 4.10 -12.46 -49.15
CA LYS A 153 5.27 -12.99 -49.81
C LYS A 153 5.07 -14.49 -49.72
N LEU A 154 4.39 -15.04 -50.72
CA LEU A 154 4.38 -16.45 -51.01
C LEU A 154 5.83 -16.89 -50.79
N PRO A 155 6.08 -17.87 -49.91
CA PRO A 155 7.42 -18.33 -49.66
C PRO A 155 8.10 -18.52 -51.01
N THR A 156 9.19 -17.79 -51.24
CA THR A 156 9.91 -17.87 -52.51
C THR A 156 10.24 -19.34 -52.73
N ALA A 157 10.16 -19.84 -53.97
CA ALA A 157 10.36 -21.26 -54.26
C ALA A 157 11.64 -21.83 -53.63
N SER A 158 12.67 -21.00 -53.42
CA SER A 158 13.89 -21.31 -52.68
C SER A 158 13.65 -21.61 -51.18
N SER A 159 12.85 -20.83 -50.46
CA SER A 159 12.54 -21.08 -49.04
C SER A 159 11.65 -22.31 -48.84
N LEU A 160 10.79 -22.59 -49.83
CA LEU A 160 9.92 -23.77 -49.84
C LEU A 160 10.73 -25.03 -50.15
N ALA A 161 11.67 -24.96 -51.09
CA ALA A 161 12.61 -26.03 -51.38
C ALA A 161 13.54 -26.32 -50.19
N GLN A 162 14.04 -25.28 -49.51
CA GLN A 162 14.89 -25.43 -48.33
C GLN A 162 14.13 -26.05 -47.15
N LYS A 163 12.92 -25.57 -46.85
CA LYS A 163 12.06 -26.17 -45.80
C LYS A 163 11.62 -27.60 -46.14
N ALA A 164 11.40 -27.91 -47.42
CA ALA A 164 11.13 -29.28 -47.84
C ALA A 164 12.35 -30.19 -47.61
N GLN A 165 13.55 -29.70 -47.94
CA GLN A 165 14.81 -30.40 -47.67
C GLN A 165 15.04 -30.65 -46.18
N ASP A 166 14.73 -29.66 -45.34
CA ASP A 166 14.88 -29.73 -43.88
C ASP A 166 13.81 -30.63 -43.22
N SER A 167 12.55 -30.56 -43.70
CA SER A 167 11.44 -31.41 -43.24
C SER A 167 11.63 -32.89 -43.59
N PHE A 168 12.43 -33.19 -44.62
CA PHE A 168 12.80 -34.57 -44.94
C PHE A 168 13.87 -35.13 -43.99
N ASN A 169 14.69 -34.28 -43.36
CA ASN A 169 15.79 -34.69 -42.49
C ASN A 169 15.39 -34.76 -41.01
N GLU A 170 14.40 -33.98 -40.57
CA GLU A 170 13.88 -34.04 -39.21
C GLU A 170 12.48 -34.68 -39.17
N SER A 171 12.46 -35.97 -38.83
CA SER A 171 11.36 -36.69 -38.17
C SER A 171 9.92 -36.41 -38.64
N PHE A 172 9.39 -37.36 -39.41
CA PHE A 172 7.99 -37.60 -39.81
C PHE A 172 6.89 -37.49 -38.72
N TRP A 173 7.20 -37.10 -37.48
CA TRP A 173 6.31 -37.21 -36.31
C TRP A 173 5.90 -35.88 -35.65
N THR A 174 6.31 -34.73 -36.17
CA THR A 174 5.71 -33.46 -35.76
C THR A 174 4.95 -32.86 -36.95
N PRO A 175 3.61 -32.85 -36.95
CA PRO A 175 2.86 -32.10 -37.94
C PRO A 175 3.12 -30.63 -37.66
N SER A 176 4.17 -30.10 -38.28
CA SER A 176 4.46 -28.68 -38.35
C SER A 176 3.43 -28.05 -39.29
N PHE A 177 2.18 -27.95 -38.82
CA PHE A 177 1.24 -26.96 -39.33
C PHE A 177 1.85 -25.61 -38.95
N LEU A 178 2.80 -25.15 -39.75
CA LEU A 178 3.43 -23.85 -39.59
C LEU A 178 2.36 -22.83 -39.98
N ILE A 179 1.66 -22.39 -38.94
CA ILE A 179 0.64 -21.37 -38.93
C ILE A 179 1.16 -20.17 -39.74
N LEU A 180 0.47 -19.85 -40.84
CA LEU A 180 0.72 -18.70 -41.72
C LEU A 180 0.38 -17.35 -41.08
N VAL A 181 0.43 -17.27 -39.74
CA VAL A 181 0.23 -16.02 -39.01
C VAL A 181 1.63 -15.47 -38.72
N TYR A 182 1.89 -14.27 -39.22
CA TYR A 182 3.13 -13.53 -38.98
C TYR A 182 3.37 -13.46 -37.47
N ASP A 183 4.60 -13.76 -37.05
CA ASP A 183 5.01 -13.79 -35.64
C ASP A 183 4.65 -12.46 -34.92
N ASP A 184 4.85 -11.34 -35.61
CA ASP A 184 4.52 -10.00 -35.11
C ASP A 184 3.01 -9.74 -35.00
N ALA A 185 2.21 -10.19 -35.98
CA ALA A 185 0.75 -10.05 -35.96
C ALA A 185 0.11 -10.94 -34.89
N PHE A 186 0.67 -12.14 -34.68
CA PHE A 186 0.24 -13.03 -33.62
C PHE A 186 0.59 -12.48 -32.23
N SER A 187 1.80 -11.94 -32.06
CA SER A 187 2.22 -11.31 -30.80
C SER A 187 1.33 -10.11 -30.45
N ARG A 188 1.07 -9.22 -31.43
CA ARG A 188 0.15 -8.08 -31.29
C ARG A 188 -1.26 -8.53 -30.91
N ALA A 189 -1.83 -9.48 -31.66
CA ALA A 189 -3.16 -10.01 -31.39
C ALA A 189 -3.24 -10.70 -30.01
N SER A 190 -2.22 -11.44 -29.61
CA SER A 190 -2.14 -12.08 -28.29
C SER A 190 -2.19 -11.05 -27.15
N SER A 191 -1.42 -9.96 -27.27
CA SER A 191 -1.41 -8.88 -26.27
C SER A 191 -2.77 -8.17 -26.18
N LEU A 192 -3.40 -7.89 -27.32
CA LEU A 192 -4.73 -7.27 -27.37
C LEU A 192 -5.84 -8.19 -26.83
N VAL A 193 -5.78 -9.49 -27.12
CA VAL A 193 -6.72 -10.48 -26.57
C VAL A 193 -6.59 -10.57 -25.05
N HIS A 194 -5.37 -10.50 -24.50
CA HIS A 194 -5.19 -10.43 -23.06
C HIS A 194 -5.89 -9.21 -22.46
N VAL A 195 -5.74 -8.03 -23.06
CA VAL A 195 -6.45 -6.81 -22.63
C VAL A 195 -7.96 -7.00 -22.65
N ILE A 196 -8.51 -7.60 -23.71
CA ILE A 196 -9.95 -7.85 -23.83
C ILE A 196 -10.44 -8.79 -22.73
N LEU A 197 -9.71 -9.88 -22.45
CA LEU A 197 -10.07 -10.82 -21.39
C LEU A 197 -10.09 -10.14 -20.01
N HIS A 198 -9.11 -9.29 -19.73
CA HIS A 198 -9.05 -8.53 -18.48
C HIS A 198 -10.16 -7.48 -18.40
N ALA A 199 -10.46 -6.78 -19.49
CA ALA A 199 -11.58 -5.85 -19.57
C ALA A 199 -12.92 -6.54 -19.34
N CYS A 200 -13.15 -7.71 -19.96
CA CYS A 200 -14.34 -8.52 -19.75
C CYS A 200 -14.46 -8.99 -18.30
N ALA A 201 -13.35 -9.38 -17.66
CA ALA A 201 -13.35 -9.76 -16.24
C ALA A 201 -13.69 -8.58 -15.33
N ALA A 202 -13.21 -7.38 -15.63
CA ALA A 202 -13.51 -6.15 -14.89
C ALA A 202 -14.97 -5.69 -15.06
N LEU A 203 -15.59 -6.00 -16.21
CA LEU A 203 -16.98 -5.67 -16.52
C LEU A 203 -17.98 -6.72 -16.05
N SER A 204 -17.53 -7.96 -15.82
CA SER A 204 -18.39 -8.99 -15.24
C SER A 204 -18.80 -8.55 -13.83
N PRO A 205 -20.10 -8.36 -13.55
CA PRO A 205 -20.55 -8.13 -12.20
C PRO A 205 -20.14 -9.36 -11.39
N ARG A 206 -19.19 -9.21 -10.47
CA ARG A 206 -19.04 -10.17 -9.38
C ARG A 206 -20.36 -10.12 -8.63
N GLU A 207 -21.24 -11.07 -8.94
CA GLU A 207 -22.38 -11.37 -8.08
C GLU A 207 -21.86 -11.44 -6.66
N GLU A 208 -22.38 -10.57 -5.81
CA GLU A 208 -22.07 -10.51 -4.40
C GLU A 208 -22.50 -11.83 -3.75
N GLU A 209 -21.68 -12.87 -3.86
CA GLU A 209 -21.78 -14.03 -2.98
C GLU A 209 -21.48 -13.57 -1.56
N GLY A 210 -22.53 -13.67 -0.74
CA GLY A 210 -22.62 -13.09 0.59
C GLY A 210 -21.44 -13.43 1.50
N GLY A 211 -20.97 -12.40 2.20
CA GLY A 211 -19.96 -12.56 3.24
C GLY A 211 -20.09 -11.46 4.27
N ARG A 212 -20.83 -11.74 5.34
CA ARG A 212 -20.91 -10.96 6.59
C ARG A 212 -19.52 -10.48 7.04
N GLY A 213 -19.17 -9.24 6.72
CA GLY A 213 -18.03 -8.54 7.29
C GLY A 213 -18.48 -7.75 8.52
N ARG A 214 -18.29 -8.34 9.70
CA ARG A 214 -18.51 -7.74 11.02
C ARG A 214 -18.02 -6.29 11.06
N ILE A 215 -18.91 -5.37 11.42
CA ILE A 215 -18.52 -4.11 12.02
C ILE A 215 -17.94 -4.45 13.39
N ALA A 216 -16.63 -4.66 13.46
CA ALA A 216 -15.90 -4.61 14.71
C ALA A 216 -15.73 -3.14 15.09
N THR A 217 -16.76 -2.54 15.69
CA THR A 217 -16.59 -1.36 16.54
C THR A 217 -15.89 -1.80 17.83
N SER A 218 -14.61 -2.12 17.71
CA SER A 218 -13.69 -2.28 18.84
C SER A 218 -12.91 -0.98 18.99
N THR A 219 -13.41 -0.08 19.81
CA THR A 219 -12.61 0.65 20.80
C THR A 219 -13.58 1.13 21.87
N ALA A 220 -13.75 0.29 22.89
CA ALA A 220 -14.27 0.68 24.17
C ALA A 220 -13.34 1.75 24.75
N TYR A 221 -13.76 3.02 24.74
CA TYR A 221 -13.28 3.97 25.73
C TYR A 221 -14.02 3.67 27.03
N SER A 222 -13.42 2.76 27.81
CA SER A 222 -13.70 2.59 29.22
C SER A 222 -13.40 3.91 29.94
N ASN A 223 -14.44 4.55 30.42
CA ASN A 223 -14.37 5.73 31.27
C ASN A 223 -14.46 5.25 32.73
N PRO A 224 -13.37 5.24 33.53
CA PRO A 224 -13.50 4.95 34.95
C PRO A 224 -13.90 6.25 35.66
N ARG A 225 -15.20 6.54 35.69
CA ARG A 225 -15.77 7.41 36.73
C ARG A 225 -15.87 6.58 38.01
N GLY A 226 -14.73 6.41 38.68
CA GLY A 226 -14.69 6.05 40.08
C GLY A 226 -15.18 7.25 40.90
N GLY A 227 -16.36 7.10 41.49
CA GLY A 227 -16.79 7.95 42.59
C GLY A 227 -15.92 7.67 43.82
N GLY A 228 -15.46 8.74 44.45
CA GLY A 228 -14.99 8.75 45.83
C GLY A 228 -15.73 9.87 46.54
N GLY A 229 -16.67 9.50 47.41
CA GLY A 229 -17.34 10.41 48.33
C GLY A 229 -16.64 10.48 49.68
N GLY A 230 -17.11 11.41 50.52
CA GLY A 230 -16.66 11.67 51.89
C GLY A 230 -15.50 12.68 51.93
N ALA A 231 -15.54 13.78 52.67
CA ALA A 231 -16.30 14.11 53.88
C ALA A 231 -16.73 15.59 53.87
#